data_AF-A0A2I3HHX2-F1
#
_entry.id   AF-A0A2I3HHX2-F1
#
_cell.length_a   1.000
_cell.length_b   1.000
_cell.length_c   1.000
_cell.angle_alpha   90.00
_cell.angle_beta   90.00
_cell.angle_gamma   90.00
#
_symmetry.space_group_name_H-M   'P 1'
#
loop_
_entity.id
_entity.type
_entity.pdbx_description
1 polymer ?
#
loop_
_entity_poly.entity_id
_entity_poly.type
_entity_poly.pdbx_seq_one_letter_code
_entity_poly.pdbx_strand_id
1 'polypeptide(L)'
;MASGGRGGVSVPALWSERYGQNGDFTRALKTVSKILQINKDDVTALHCKVVCLIQNASFKEALNVINTHTKVLANNSLSFEKAYCEYRLNRIENALKTIESANQQTDKLKELYGQVLYRLERYDECLAVYGDLVRNSQDDYDEERKTNLSAVLAAQSNWEKVVPENLGLQEGTHELCYNTACALIGQGQLNQAMKILQKAEDLLCKFNGKTNQKCTTTQISVSF
;
A
#
# COMPACT_ATOMS: atom_id res chain seq x y z
N MET A 1 15.21 32.48 -44.46
CA MET A 1 14.26 31.38 -44.20
C MET A 1 14.62 30.79 -42.84
N ALA A 2 13.84 31.11 -41.81
CA ALA A 2 14.14 30.75 -40.43
C ALA A 2 13.71 29.31 -40.13
N SER A 3 14.66 28.51 -39.69
CA SER A 3 14.53 27.16 -39.15
C SER A 3 13.72 27.18 -37.84
N GLY A 4 12.46 26.71 -37.90
CA GLY A 4 11.63 26.49 -36.72
C GLY A 4 11.97 25.15 -36.06
N GLY A 5 12.81 25.20 -35.02
CA GLY A 5 13.09 24.05 -34.16
C GLY A 5 11.82 23.56 -33.47
N ARG A 6 11.43 22.31 -33.76
CA ARG A 6 10.45 21.60 -32.94
C ARG A 6 11.12 21.29 -31.60
N GLY A 7 10.83 22.11 -30.59
CA GLY A 7 11.20 21.81 -29.20
C GLY A 7 10.58 20.47 -28.80
N GLY A 8 11.42 19.44 -28.69
CA GLY A 8 11.02 18.16 -28.13
C GLY A 8 10.60 18.38 -26.70
N VAL A 9 9.29 18.29 -26.43
CA VAL A 9 8.79 18.39 -25.07
C VAL A 9 9.24 17.12 -24.34
N SER A 10 10.15 17.29 -23.39
CA SER A 10 10.71 16.20 -22.59
C SER A 10 9.61 15.52 -21.76
N VAL A 11 9.47 14.20 -21.88
CA VAL A 11 8.48 13.38 -21.17
C VAL A 11 8.55 13.57 -19.63
N PRO A 12 9.74 13.65 -19.00
CA PRO A 12 9.88 14.04 -17.59
C PRO A 12 9.23 15.38 -17.22
N ALA A 13 9.35 16.40 -18.08
CA ALA A 13 8.79 17.74 -17.81
C ALA A 13 7.26 17.76 -17.93
N LEU A 14 6.70 16.99 -18.88
CA LEU A 14 5.25 16.81 -19.00
C LEU A 14 4.65 16.06 -17.80
N TRP A 15 5.41 15.15 -17.21
CA TRP A 15 4.99 14.30 -16.09
C TRP A 15 4.91 15.07 -14.76
N SER A 16 6.02 15.70 -14.35
CA SER A 16 6.12 16.34 -13.03
C SER A 16 5.26 17.59 -12.89
N GLU A 17 5.03 18.31 -13.99
CA GLU A 17 4.48 19.67 -13.93
C GLU A 17 2.97 19.72 -14.19
N ARG A 18 2.36 18.71 -14.83
CA ARG A 18 1.02 18.86 -15.40
C ARG A 18 -0.05 17.84 -15.01
N TYR A 19 0.32 16.59 -14.72
CA TYR A 19 -0.66 15.52 -14.46
C TYR A 19 -0.54 14.85 -13.10
N GLY A 20 0.67 14.69 -12.56
CA GLY A 20 0.87 14.15 -11.21
C GLY A 20 0.26 15.04 -10.11
N GLN A 21 0.27 16.36 -10.31
CA GLN A 21 -0.23 17.33 -9.31
C GLN A 21 -1.76 17.55 -9.37
N ASN A 22 -2.40 17.33 -10.52
CA ASN A 22 -3.83 17.60 -10.73
C ASN A 22 -4.71 16.34 -10.65
N GLY A 23 -4.14 15.15 -10.45
CA GLY A 23 -4.88 13.88 -10.39
C GLY A 23 -5.55 13.47 -11.71
N ASP A 24 -5.32 14.17 -12.82
CA ASP A 24 -5.94 13.87 -14.11
C ASP A 24 -5.14 12.81 -14.90
N PHE A 25 -5.11 11.61 -14.35
CA PHE A 25 -4.41 10.45 -14.92
C PHE A 25 -5.01 10.00 -16.26
N THR A 26 -6.29 10.32 -16.52
CA THR A 26 -6.95 9.99 -17.80
C THR A 26 -6.41 10.82 -18.95
N ARG A 27 -6.19 12.13 -18.75
CA ARG A 27 -5.53 12.96 -19.77
C ARG A 27 -4.05 12.60 -19.92
N ALA A 28 -3.37 12.29 -18.82
CA ALA A 28 -1.99 11.81 -18.84
C ALA A 28 -1.84 10.57 -19.74
N LEU A 29 -2.74 9.59 -19.58
CA LEU A 29 -2.73 8.36 -20.37
C LEU A 29 -2.88 8.63 -21.88
N LYS A 30 -3.70 9.61 -22.28
CA LYS A 30 -3.84 10.02 -23.69
C LYS A 30 -2.55 10.62 -24.24
N THR A 31 -1.88 11.49 -23.47
CA THR A 31 -0.62 12.11 -23.86
C THR A 31 0.50 11.08 -23.97
N VAL A 32 0.63 10.22 -22.97
CA VAL A 32 1.61 9.11 -22.96
C VAL A 32 1.38 8.17 -24.15
N SER A 33 0.13 7.87 -24.47
CA SER A 33 -0.19 7.02 -25.63
C SER A 33 0.25 7.64 -26.96
N LYS A 34 0.18 8.97 -27.12
CA LYS A 34 0.69 9.67 -28.31
C LYS A 34 2.22 9.61 -28.38
N ILE A 35 2.91 9.71 -27.26
CA ILE A 35 4.37 9.56 -27.20
C ILE A 35 4.78 8.16 -27.64
N LEU A 36 4.09 7.14 -27.13
CA LEU A 36 4.35 5.73 -27.49
C LEU A 36 4.00 5.40 -28.96
N GLN A 37 3.18 6.20 -29.63
CA GLN A 37 2.97 6.08 -31.08
C GLN A 37 4.21 6.53 -31.88
N ILE A 38 4.98 7.48 -31.35
CA ILE A 38 6.20 8.02 -31.99
C ILE A 38 7.40 7.14 -31.62
N ASN A 39 7.54 6.81 -30.33
CA ASN A 39 8.60 5.94 -29.81
C ASN A 39 7.99 4.84 -28.93
N LYS A 40 7.85 3.63 -29.51
CA LYS A 40 7.18 2.50 -28.85
C LYS A 40 7.94 1.96 -27.64
N ASP A 41 9.26 2.12 -27.62
CA ASP A 41 10.15 1.56 -26.60
C ASP A 41 10.68 2.65 -25.65
N ASP A 42 10.00 3.80 -25.58
CA ASP A 42 10.32 4.85 -24.61
C ASP A 42 10.04 4.38 -23.18
N VAL A 43 11.11 4.06 -22.45
CA VAL A 43 11.07 3.49 -21.09
C VAL A 43 10.30 4.39 -20.13
N THR A 44 10.51 5.71 -20.20
CA THR A 44 9.85 6.69 -19.32
C THR A 44 8.36 6.76 -19.63
N ALA A 45 7.98 6.82 -20.91
CA ALA A 45 6.58 6.84 -21.30
C ALA A 45 5.87 5.53 -20.92
N LEU A 46 6.52 4.37 -21.08
CA LEU A 46 5.97 3.09 -20.64
C LEU A 46 5.75 3.05 -19.12
N HIS A 47 6.72 3.52 -18.32
CA HIS A 47 6.56 3.63 -16.87
C HIS A 47 5.40 4.56 -16.49
N CYS A 48 5.35 5.76 -17.07
CA CYS A 48 4.23 6.69 -16.85
C CYS A 48 2.89 6.07 -17.21
N LYS A 49 2.81 5.30 -18.30
CA LYS A 49 1.59 4.59 -18.69
C LYS A 49 1.15 3.62 -17.62
N VAL A 50 2.07 2.80 -17.09
CA VAL A 50 1.80 1.84 -16.03
C VAL A 50 1.26 2.55 -14.78
N VAL A 51 1.92 3.62 -14.33
CA VAL A 51 1.48 4.39 -13.16
C VAL A 51 0.08 4.98 -13.38
N CYS A 52 -0.20 5.57 -14.55
CA CYS A 52 -1.53 6.10 -14.85
C CYS A 52 -2.61 5.01 -14.85
N LEU A 53 -2.30 3.83 -15.38
CA LEU A 53 -3.22 2.69 -15.36
C LEU A 53 -3.50 2.20 -13.93
N ILE A 54 -2.47 2.16 -13.07
CA ILE A 54 -2.63 1.81 -11.65
C ILE A 54 -3.52 2.82 -10.92
N GLN A 55 -3.29 4.12 -11.13
CA GLN A 55 -4.08 5.19 -10.51
C GLN A 55 -5.55 5.18 -10.98
N ASN A 56 -5.79 4.77 -12.23
CA ASN A 56 -7.14 4.54 -12.77
C ASN A 56 -7.71 3.15 -12.41
N ALA A 57 -7.10 2.42 -11.46
CA ALA A 57 -7.48 1.06 -11.06
C ALA A 57 -7.55 0.01 -12.19
N SER A 58 -6.87 0.28 -13.32
CA SER A 58 -6.79 -0.60 -14.50
C SER A 58 -5.61 -1.58 -14.38
N PHE A 59 -5.57 -2.35 -13.29
CA PHE A 59 -4.43 -3.20 -12.92
C PHE A 59 -4.10 -4.28 -13.96
N LYS A 60 -5.12 -4.86 -14.59
CA LYS A 60 -4.93 -5.90 -15.62
C LYS A 60 -4.21 -5.34 -16.86
N GLU A 61 -4.57 -4.12 -17.26
CA GLU A 61 -3.93 -3.44 -18.40
C GLU A 61 -2.50 -3.01 -18.04
N ALA A 62 -2.28 -2.47 -16.84
CA ALA A 62 -0.95 -2.14 -16.34
C ALA A 62 -0.02 -3.35 -16.39
N LEU A 63 -0.48 -4.49 -15.87
CA LEU A 63 0.28 -5.74 -15.89
C LEU A 63 0.56 -6.25 -17.32
N ASN A 64 -0.39 -6.08 -18.24
CA ASN A 64 -0.17 -6.41 -19.65
C ASN A 64 0.92 -5.54 -20.28
N VAL A 65 0.96 -4.24 -19.99
CA VAL A 65 2.03 -3.34 -20.47
C VAL A 65 3.40 -3.79 -19.94
N ILE A 66 3.50 -4.11 -18.65
CA ILE A 66 4.74 -4.59 -18.02
C ILE A 66 5.23 -5.89 -18.66
N ASN A 67 4.33 -6.85 -18.87
CA ASN A 67 4.67 -8.17 -19.42
C ASN A 67 5.03 -8.11 -20.92
N THR A 68 4.38 -7.22 -21.68
CA THR A 68 4.68 -7.04 -23.11
C THR A 68 6.00 -6.33 -23.37
N HIS A 69 6.43 -5.45 -22.46
CA HIS A 69 7.65 -4.65 -22.61
C HIS A 69 8.76 -5.04 -21.62
N THR A 70 8.75 -6.28 -21.10
CA THR A 70 9.67 -6.72 -20.04
C THR A 70 11.15 -6.51 -20.41
N LYS A 71 11.54 -6.74 -21.67
CA LYS A 71 12.93 -6.53 -22.13
C LYS A 71 13.35 -5.05 -22.07
N VAL A 72 12.45 -4.15 -22.44
CA VAL A 72 12.68 -2.70 -22.45
C VAL A 72 12.71 -2.16 -21.02
N LEU A 73 11.87 -2.72 -20.14
CA LEU A 73 11.70 -2.28 -18.76
C LEU A 73 12.64 -2.98 -17.76
N ALA A 74 13.47 -3.91 -18.21
CA ALA A 74 14.33 -4.73 -17.35
C ALA A 74 15.24 -3.91 -16.42
N ASN A 75 15.70 -2.75 -16.89
CA ASN A 75 16.62 -1.89 -16.14
C ASN A 75 15.91 -0.84 -15.26
N ASN A 76 14.61 -0.61 -15.43
CA ASN A 76 13.89 0.48 -14.76
C ASN A 76 13.09 0.02 -13.52
N SER A 77 13.34 -1.21 -13.06
CA SER A 77 12.80 -1.83 -11.85
C SER A 77 11.33 -1.50 -11.55
N LEU A 78 10.41 -2.01 -12.37
CA LEU A 78 8.95 -1.93 -12.14
C LEU A 78 8.43 -3.06 -11.24
N SER A 79 9.28 -3.62 -10.39
CA SER A 79 8.91 -4.75 -9.53
C SER A 79 7.78 -4.36 -8.57
N PHE A 80 7.78 -3.14 -8.05
CA PHE A 80 6.71 -2.64 -7.20
C PHE A 80 5.38 -2.56 -7.96
N GLU A 81 5.34 -1.87 -9.10
CA GLU A 81 4.12 -1.71 -9.90
C GLU A 81 3.56 -3.07 -10.34
N LYS A 82 4.44 -3.99 -10.72
CA LYS A 82 4.06 -5.35 -11.11
C LYS A 82 3.45 -6.12 -9.93
N ALA A 83 4.15 -6.18 -8.80
CA ALA A 83 3.69 -6.88 -7.61
C ALA A 83 2.38 -6.26 -7.08
N TYR A 84 2.26 -4.93 -7.11
CA TYR A 84 1.07 -4.23 -6.69
C TYR A 84 -0.14 -4.58 -7.58
N CYS A 85 0.06 -4.63 -8.89
CA CYS A 85 -0.98 -5.06 -9.82
C CYS A 85 -1.40 -6.51 -9.55
N GLU A 86 -0.46 -7.41 -9.29
CA GLU A 86 -0.73 -8.81 -8.95
C GLU A 86 -1.50 -8.93 -7.64
N TYR A 87 -1.09 -8.18 -6.60
CA TYR A 87 -1.76 -8.08 -5.31
C TYR A 87 -3.21 -7.60 -5.44
N ARG A 88 -3.44 -6.50 -6.17
CA ARG A 88 -4.78 -5.92 -6.40
C ARG A 88 -5.69 -6.82 -7.24
N LEU A 89 -5.11 -7.71 -8.04
CA LEU A 89 -5.84 -8.74 -8.80
C LEU A 89 -6.01 -10.06 -8.04
N ASN A 90 -5.72 -10.07 -6.73
CA ASN A 90 -5.81 -11.23 -5.86
C ASN A 90 -4.90 -12.41 -6.29
N ARG A 91 -3.74 -12.10 -6.89
CA ARG A 91 -2.72 -13.08 -7.31
C ARG A 91 -1.56 -13.04 -6.32
N ILE A 92 -1.84 -13.40 -5.08
CA ILE A 92 -0.97 -13.13 -3.92
C ILE A 92 0.39 -13.84 -4.05
N GLU A 93 0.41 -15.08 -4.54
CA GLU A 93 1.64 -15.87 -4.74
C GLU A 93 2.51 -15.31 -5.87
N ASN A 94 1.90 -14.71 -6.90
CA ASN A 94 2.65 -14.06 -7.96
C ASN A 94 3.26 -12.74 -7.46
N ALA A 95 2.50 -11.97 -6.69
CA ALA A 95 2.99 -10.76 -6.05
C ALA A 95 4.20 -11.06 -5.16
N LEU A 96 4.12 -12.12 -4.35
CA LEU A 96 5.22 -12.60 -3.51
C LEU A 96 6.48 -12.89 -4.35
N LYS A 97 6.35 -13.72 -5.40
CA LYS A 97 7.48 -14.06 -6.29
C LYS A 97 8.08 -12.83 -6.96
N THR A 98 7.25 -11.87 -7.39
CA THR A 98 7.72 -10.62 -8.00
C THR A 98 8.51 -9.78 -7.00
N ILE A 99 8.07 -9.72 -5.74
CA ILE A 99 8.78 -8.99 -4.67
C ILE A 99 10.13 -9.66 -4.34
N GLU A 100 10.15 -10.99 -4.19
CA GLU A 100 11.35 -11.75 -3.86
C GLU A 100 12.40 -11.72 -5.00
N SER A 101 11.94 -11.62 -6.26
CA SER A 101 12.82 -11.49 -7.43
C SER A 101 13.22 -10.06 -7.77
N ALA A 102 12.81 -9.07 -6.98
CA ALA A 102 13.18 -7.68 -7.23
C ALA A 102 14.66 -7.42 -6.90
N ASN A 103 15.37 -6.81 -7.86
CA ASN A 103 16.78 -6.46 -7.69
C ASN A 103 17.03 -5.39 -6.62
N GLN A 104 16.03 -4.56 -6.34
CA GLN A 104 16.09 -3.49 -5.34
C GLN A 104 14.93 -3.63 -4.37
N GLN A 105 15.27 -3.75 -3.08
CA GLN A 105 14.31 -3.78 -1.99
C GLN A 105 14.11 -2.37 -1.45
N THR A 106 13.15 -1.64 -2.01
CA THR A 106 12.76 -0.30 -1.54
C THR A 106 11.76 -0.40 -0.40
N ASP A 107 11.62 0.65 0.41
CA ASP A 107 10.66 0.65 1.53
C ASP A 107 9.21 0.44 1.05
N LYS A 108 8.84 1.01 -0.10
CA LYS A 108 7.54 0.75 -0.75
C LYS A 108 7.33 -0.72 -1.08
N LEU A 109 8.39 -1.41 -1.51
CA LEU A 109 8.32 -2.83 -1.83
C LEU A 109 8.25 -3.67 -0.54
N LYS A 110 8.96 -3.27 0.52
CA LYS A 110 8.87 -3.90 1.85
C LYS A 110 7.48 -3.72 2.47
N GLU A 111 6.85 -2.56 2.34
CA GLU A 111 5.48 -2.32 2.80
C GLU A 111 4.50 -3.27 2.10
N LEU A 112 4.59 -3.36 0.76
CA LEU A 112 3.78 -4.30 -0.01
C LEU A 112 4.09 -5.77 0.36
N TYR A 113 5.35 -6.09 0.66
CA TYR A 113 5.75 -7.42 1.14
C TYR A 113 5.05 -7.77 2.45
N GLY A 114 5.03 -6.85 3.42
CA GLY A 114 4.27 -7.01 4.67
C GLY A 114 2.79 -7.28 4.42
N GLN A 115 2.14 -6.51 3.53
CA GLN A 115 0.73 -6.72 3.15
C GLN A 115 0.50 -8.09 2.49
N VAL A 116 1.41 -8.53 1.61
CA VAL A 116 1.35 -9.84 0.97
C VAL A 116 1.49 -10.96 1.99
N LEU A 117 2.44 -10.87 2.92
CA LEU A 117 2.64 -11.85 3.99
C LEU A 117 1.42 -11.95 4.90
N TYR A 118 0.80 -10.82 5.26
CA TYR A 118 -0.44 -10.80 6.04
C TYR A 118 -1.57 -11.54 5.33
N ARG A 119 -1.73 -11.33 4.01
CA ARG A 119 -2.74 -12.01 3.18
C ARG A 119 -2.46 -13.50 2.98
N LEU A 120 -1.22 -13.93 3.15
CA LEU A 120 -0.81 -15.34 3.15
C LEU A 120 -0.85 -15.97 4.56
N GLU A 121 -1.31 -15.22 5.57
CA GLU A 121 -1.36 -15.66 6.97
C GLU A 121 0.03 -16.03 7.54
N ARG A 122 1.10 -15.47 6.94
CA ARG A 122 2.49 -15.62 7.41
C ARG A 122 2.80 -14.52 8.42
N TYR A 123 2.15 -14.57 9.58
CA TYR A 123 2.11 -13.46 10.51
C TYR A 123 3.45 -13.19 11.21
N ASP A 124 4.22 -14.22 11.55
CA ASP A 124 5.58 -14.06 12.12
C ASP A 124 6.50 -13.25 11.20
N GLU A 125 6.52 -13.57 9.91
CA GLU A 125 7.34 -12.87 8.93
C GLU A 125 6.80 -11.45 8.67
N CYS A 126 5.48 -11.30 8.64
CA CYS A 126 4.83 -10.00 8.52
C CYS A 126 5.21 -9.08 9.70
N LEU A 127 5.25 -9.63 10.91
CA LEU A 127 5.63 -8.91 12.13
C LEU A 127 7.07 -8.42 12.03
N ALA A 128 7.99 -9.27 11.59
CA ALA A 128 9.39 -8.89 11.42
C ALA A 128 9.55 -7.73 10.42
N VAL A 129 8.80 -7.77 9.30
CA VAL A 129 8.83 -6.73 8.26
C VAL A 129 8.27 -5.40 8.78
N TYR A 130 7.08 -5.40 9.38
CA TYR A 130 6.49 -4.15 9.91
C TYR A 130 7.25 -3.61 11.12
N GLY A 131 7.83 -4.49 11.96
CA GLY A 131 8.72 -4.09 13.03
C GLY A 131 9.98 -3.38 12.53
N ASP A 132 10.57 -3.84 11.41
CA ASP A 132 11.68 -3.15 10.74
C ASP A 132 11.27 -1.80 10.17
N LEU A 133 10.12 -1.73 9.48
CA LEU A 133 9.61 -0.51 8.86
C LEU A 133 9.30 0.58 9.90
N VAL A 134 8.64 0.24 11.01
CA VAL A 134 8.32 1.21 12.07
C VAL A 134 9.57 1.73 12.77
N ARG A 135 10.63 0.91 12.89
CA ARG A 135 11.89 1.36 13.53
C ARG A 135 12.74 2.25 12.63
N ASN A 136 12.71 2.02 11.31
CA ASN A 136 13.66 2.61 10.38
C ASN A 136 13.08 3.70 9.48
N SER A 137 11.75 3.85 9.42
CA SER A 137 11.09 4.88 8.62
C SER A 137 10.59 6.01 9.53
N GLN A 138 10.99 7.25 9.23
CA GLN A 138 10.52 8.46 9.91
C GLN A 138 9.89 9.38 8.89
N ASP A 139 8.59 9.19 8.68
CA ASP A 139 7.76 9.94 7.74
C ASP A 139 6.30 10.03 8.24
N ASP A 140 5.45 10.68 7.44
CA ASP A 140 4.04 10.93 7.79
C ASP A 140 3.18 9.65 7.88
N TYR A 141 3.72 8.48 7.51
CA TYR A 141 3.00 7.20 7.48
C TYR A 141 3.22 6.34 8.73
N ASP A 142 3.94 6.84 9.73
CA ASP A 142 4.28 6.10 10.97
C ASP A 142 3.03 5.53 11.69
N GLU A 143 1.96 6.32 11.82
CA GLU A 143 0.73 5.87 12.49
C GLU A 143 0.01 4.77 11.70
N GLU A 144 -0.06 4.86 10.37
CA GLU A 144 -0.65 3.81 9.52
C GLU A 144 0.12 2.50 9.66
N ARG A 145 1.46 2.56 9.69
CA ARG A 145 2.29 1.37 9.90
C ARG A 145 2.12 0.76 11.29
N LYS A 146 1.97 1.58 12.34
CA LYS A 146 1.65 1.09 13.68
C LYS A 146 0.30 0.40 13.73
N THR A 147 -0.70 0.93 13.03
CA THR A 147 -2.01 0.27 12.90
C THR A 147 -1.87 -1.07 12.20
N ASN A 148 -1.17 -1.15 11.07
CA ASN A 148 -0.89 -2.41 10.38
C ASN A 148 -0.16 -3.40 11.30
N LEU A 149 0.90 -2.97 11.98
CA LEU A 149 1.66 -3.80 12.92
C LEU A 149 0.77 -4.34 14.06
N SER A 150 -0.11 -3.52 14.63
CA SER A 150 -1.06 -3.95 15.66
C SER A 150 -2.06 -4.98 15.12
N ALA A 151 -2.46 -4.89 13.85
CA ALA A 151 -3.32 -5.87 13.20
C ALA A 151 -2.61 -7.22 13.04
N VAL A 152 -1.31 -7.23 12.71
CA VAL A 152 -0.50 -8.45 12.68
C VAL A 152 -0.46 -9.12 14.05
N LEU A 153 -0.17 -8.37 15.12
CA LEU A 153 -0.16 -8.88 16.50
C LEU A 153 -1.51 -9.47 16.91
N ALA A 154 -2.61 -8.79 16.54
CA ALA A 154 -3.96 -9.29 16.80
C ALA A 154 -4.24 -10.60 16.05
N ALA A 155 -3.79 -10.73 14.81
CA ALA A 155 -3.94 -11.95 14.02
C ALA A 155 -3.13 -13.11 14.62
N GLN A 156 -1.86 -12.91 14.99
CA GLN A 156 -1.04 -13.93 15.68
C GLN A 156 -1.73 -14.42 16.95
N SER A 157 -2.26 -13.48 17.75
CA SER A 157 -2.92 -13.82 19.00
C SER A 157 -4.16 -14.70 18.82
N ASN A 158 -4.92 -14.47 17.75
CA ASN A 158 -6.17 -15.18 17.50
C ASN A 158 -5.95 -16.52 16.80
N TRP A 159 -5.02 -16.57 15.83
CA TRP A 159 -4.86 -17.73 14.95
C TRP A 159 -3.73 -18.66 15.39
N GLU A 160 -2.60 -18.10 15.81
CA GLU A 160 -1.45 -18.87 16.25
C GLU A 160 -1.46 -19.12 17.77
N LYS A 161 -2.37 -18.43 18.50
CA LYS A 161 -2.49 -18.48 19.97
C LYS A 161 -1.18 -18.15 20.69
N VAL A 162 -0.34 -17.36 20.06
CA VAL A 162 0.90 -16.83 20.63
C VAL A 162 0.56 -15.59 21.45
N VAL A 163 1.21 -15.42 22.60
CA VAL A 163 1.13 -14.14 23.32
C VAL A 163 1.94 -13.12 22.52
N PRO A 164 1.32 -12.10 21.90
CA PRO A 164 2.03 -11.17 21.05
C PRO A 164 3.05 -10.38 21.85
N GLU A 165 4.16 -10.03 21.21
CA GLU A 165 5.17 -9.17 21.81
C GLU A 165 4.55 -7.81 22.16
N ASN A 166 4.83 -7.31 23.37
CA ASN A 166 4.41 -5.97 23.75
C ASN A 166 5.35 -4.95 23.12
N LEU A 167 4.99 -4.48 21.93
CA LEU A 167 5.75 -3.48 21.17
C LEU A 167 5.54 -2.04 21.67
N GLY A 168 4.85 -1.83 22.80
CA GLY A 168 4.63 -0.50 23.36
C GLY A 168 3.78 0.42 22.49
N LEU A 169 2.96 -0.14 21.59
CA LEU A 169 2.06 0.62 20.74
C LEU A 169 1.05 1.36 21.62
N GLN A 170 1.06 2.69 21.56
CA GLN A 170 0.12 3.50 22.32
C GLN A 170 -1.28 3.39 21.69
N GLU A 171 -2.28 3.20 22.54
CA GLU A 171 -3.71 3.23 22.19
C GLU A 171 -4.19 4.68 21.89
N GLY A 172 -3.58 5.30 20.88
CA GLY A 172 -3.80 6.70 20.48
C GLY A 172 -4.95 6.88 19.48
N THR A 173 -5.26 5.84 18.70
CA THR A 173 -6.34 5.84 17.70
C THR A 173 -7.38 4.78 18.01
N HIS A 174 -8.60 4.95 17.47
CA HIS A 174 -9.66 3.96 17.64
C HIS A 174 -9.31 2.62 16.98
N GLU A 175 -8.57 2.64 15.86
CA GLU A 175 -8.07 1.44 15.16
C GLU A 175 -7.05 0.67 16.02
N LEU A 176 -6.08 1.36 16.62
CA LEU A 176 -5.09 0.75 17.52
C LEU A 176 -5.76 0.14 18.76
N CYS A 177 -6.73 0.85 19.35
CA CYS A 177 -7.53 0.31 20.45
C CYS A 177 -8.28 -0.96 20.01
N TYR A 178 -8.95 -0.94 18.86
CA TYR A 178 -9.69 -2.09 18.38
C TYR A 178 -8.80 -3.31 18.16
N ASN A 179 -7.65 -3.14 17.51
CA ASN A 179 -6.70 -4.23 17.27
C ASN A 179 -6.13 -4.78 18.58
N THR A 180 -5.83 -3.90 19.53
CA THR A 180 -5.41 -4.29 20.89
C THR A 180 -6.49 -5.14 21.56
N ALA A 181 -7.76 -4.75 21.45
CA ALA A 181 -8.86 -5.56 21.97
C ALA A 181 -8.98 -6.92 21.26
N CYS A 182 -8.80 -6.98 19.95
CA CYS A 182 -8.79 -8.24 19.20
C CYS A 182 -7.65 -9.17 19.65
N ALA A 183 -6.47 -8.64 19.95
CA ALA A 183 -5.37 -9.42 20.53
C ALA A 183 -5.76 -9.96 21.91
N LEU A 184 -6.31 -9.12 22.79
CA LEU A 184 -6.78 -9.53 24.12
C LEU A 184 -7.86 -10.61 24.07
N ILE A 185 -8.75 -10.57 23.07
CA ILE A 185 -9.75 -11.62 22.83
C ILE A 185 -9.07 -12.94 22.48
N GLY A 186 -8.08 -12.92 21.59
CA GLY A 186 -7.31 -14.12 21.22
C GLY A 186 -6.61 -14.77 22.42
N GLN A 187 -6.22 -13.97 23.41
CA GLN A 187 -5.64 -14.42 24.68
C GLN A 187 -6.67 -14.87 25.72
N GLY A 188 -7.97 -14.72 25.43
CA GLY A 188 -9.05 -15.01 26.39
C GLY A 188 -9.24 -13.93 27.47
N GLN A 189 -8.59 -12.78 27.37
CA GLN A 189 -8.66 -11.68 28.34
C GLN A 189 -9.90 -10.78 28.10
N LEU A 190 -11.09 -11.37 28.09
CA LEU A 190 -12.32 -10.72 27.66
C LEU A 190 -12.69 -9.46 28.47
N ASN A 191 -12.41 -9.45 29.77
CA ASN A 191 -12.68 -8.29 30.63
C ASN A 191 -11.81 -7.09 30.28
N GLN A 192 -10.55 -7.31 29.87
CA GLN A 192 -9.66 -6.24 29.43
C GLN A 192 -10.06 -5.79 28.02
N ALA A 193 -10.31 -6.75 27.12
CA ALA A 193 -10.76 -6.46 25.77
C ALA A 193 -12.00 -5.57 25.75
N MET A 194 -13.00 -5.84 26.61
CA MET A 194 -14.21 -5.03 26.71
C MET A 194 -13.93 -3.57 27.08
N LYS A 195 -13.00 -3.32 28.02
CA LYS A 195 -12.61 -1.96 28.41
C LYS A 195 -11.95 -1.21 27.26
N ILE A 196 -11.08 -1.90 26.51
CA ILE A 196 -10.39 -1.31 25.36
C ILE A 196 -11.37 -1.05 24.21
N LEU A 197 -12.33 -1.94 23.96
CA LEU A 197 -13.39 -1.71 22.96
C LEU A 197 -14.23 -0.48 23.30
N GLN A 198 -14.58 -0.28 24.56
CA GLN A 198 -15.32 0.93 24.97
C GLN A 198 -14.49 2.19 24.69
N LYS A 199 -13.18 2.15 24.98
CA LYS A 199 -12.26 3.25 24.65
C LYS A 199 -12.18 3.48 23.13
N ALA A 200 -12.16 2.42 22.33
CA ALA A 200 -12.18 2.52 20.86
C ALA A 200 -13.46 3.21 20.37
N GLU A 201 -14.63 2.83 20.92
CA GLU A 201 -15.92 3.45 20.61
C GLU A 201 -15.92 4.95 20.97
N ASP A 202 -15.43 5.30 22.16
CA ASP A 202 -15.36 6.69 22.61
C ASP A 202 -14.47 7.56 21.70
N LEU A 203 -13.32 7.02 21.27
CA LEU A 203 -12.42 7.69 20.33
C LEU A 203 -13.06 7.85 18.95
N LEU A 204 -13.74 6.82 18.45
CA LEU A 204 -14.44 6.87 17.16
C LEU A 204 -15.59 7.90 17.19
N CYS A 205 -16.36 7.97 18.28
CA CYS A 205 -17.43 8.95 18.44
C CYS A 205 -16.89 10.39 18.43
N LYS A 206 -15.75 10.63 19.08
CA LYS A 206 -15.05 11.93 19.06
C LYS A 206 -14.54 12.26 17.67
N PHE A 207 -13.93 11.30 16.98
CA PHE A 207 -13.43 11.47 15.63
C PHE A 207 -14.55 11.83 14.64
N ASN A 208 -15.69 11.15 14.73
CA ASN A 208 -16.85 11.37 13.86
C ASN A 208 -17.70 12.60 14.24
N GLY A 209 -17.34 13.34 15.29
CA GLY A 209 -18.11 14.51 15.76
C GLY A 209 -19.53 14.17 16.26
N LYS A 210 -19.84 12.91 16.55
CA LYS A 210 -21.16 12.43 16.98
C LYS A 210 -21.13 12.05 18.45
N THR A 211 -21.47 12.98 19.33
CA THR A 211 -21.43 12.79 20.79
C THR A 211 -22.64 12.05 21.39
N ASN A 212 -23.58 11.49 20.61
CA ASN A 212 -24.74 10.81 21.23
C ASN A 212 -25.52 9.81 20.36
N GLN A 213 -24.88 9.12 19.41
CA GLN A 213 -25.56 8.09 18.63
C GLN A 213 -24.65 6.86 18.50
N LYS A 214 -25.13 5.71 18.99
CA LYS A 214 -24.41 4.41 19.00
C LYS A 214 -23.67 4.21 17.68
N CYS A 215 -22.33 4.28 17.73
CA CYS A 215 -21.48 3.99 16.59
C CYS A 215 -21.54 2.48 16.37
N THR A 216 -22.28 2.04 15.35
CA THR A 216 -22.35 0.62 14.99
C THR A 216 -20.95 0.14 14.57
N THR A 217 -20.55 -1.02 15.08
CA THR A 217 -19.25 -1.70 14.95
C THR A 217 -18.75 -1.90 13.50
N THR A 218 -19.54 -1.55 12.49
CA THR A 218 -19.27 -1.77 11.06
C THR A 218 -18.27 -0.77 10.44
N GLN A 219 -17.80 0.24 11.17
CA GLN A 219 -16.88 1.27 10.65
C GLN A 219 -15.41 1.11 11.05
N ILE A 220 -15.06 0.08 11.82
CA ILE A 220 -13.67 -0.12 12.23
C ILE A 220 -12.95 -0.88 11.12
N SER A 221 -12.46 -0.16 10.10
CA SER A 221 -11.52 -0.75 9.15
C SER A 221 -10.19 -0.92 9.88
N VAL A 222 -9.81 -2.17 10.13
CA VAL A 222 -8.47 -2.49 10.59
C VAL A 222 -7.55 -2.40 9.39
N SER A 223 -6.58 -1.50 9.43
CA SER A 223 -5.68 -1.29 8.31
C SER A 223 -4.98 -2.59 7.88
N PHE A 224 -5.03 -2.81 6.57
CA PHE A 224 -4.10 -3.56 5.70
C PHE A 224 -3.92 -2.72 4.43
#